data_AF-A0A3A0FQY2-F1
#
_entry.id   AF-A0A3A0FQY2-F1
#
_cell.length_a   1.000
_cell.length_b   1.000
_cell.length_c   1.000
_cell.angle_alpha   90.00
_cell.angle_beta   90.00
_cell.angle_gamma   90.00
#
_symmetry.space_group_name_H-M   'P 1'
#
loop_
_entity.id
_entity.type
_entity.pdbx_description
1 polymer ?
#
loop_
_entity_poly.entity_id
_entity_poly.type
_entity_poly.pdbx_seq_one_letter_code
_entity_poly.pdbx_strand_id
1 'polypeptide(L)'
;MAGTSAFEWLCAALEEGTTLERLEARGTVRIALKEAGLEPRTVTPSELRVVVQKLLPRELRQRGVADEAALCDRFAAGLRVLEGESSGRAADTPDAIFRRLGGEL
;
A
#
# COMPACT_ATOMS: atom_id res chain seq x y z
N MET A 1 -6.00 3.32 17.29
CA MET A 1 -5.43 2.05 16.81
C MET A 1 -4.48 2.36 15.67
N ALA A 2 -3.22 1.93 15.75
CA ALA A 2 -2.24 2.08 14.67
C ALA A 2 -2.36 0.89 13.70
N GLY A 3 -2.30 1.15 12.38
CA GLY A 3 -2.14 0.11 11.36
C GLY A 3 -0.67 -0.16 11.03
N THR A 4 -0.42 -0.99 10.02
CA THR A 4 0.93 -1.17 9.45
C THR A 4 1.40 0.11 8.75
N SER A 5 2.71 0.27 8.56
CA SER A 5 3.27 1.42 7.81
C SER A 5 2.68 1.54 6.40
N ALA A 6 2.42 0.42 5.73
CA ALA A 6 1.80 0.38 4.41
C ALA A 6 0.33 0.85 4.44
N PHE A 7 -0.42 0.48 5.49
CA PHE A 7 -1.78 0.97 5.70
C PHE A 7 -1.79 2.49 5.95
N GLU A 8 -0.92 2.98 6.84
CA GLU A 8 -0.83 4.40 7.14
C GLU A 8 -0.43 5.22 5.90
N TRP A 9 0.53 4.71 5.11
CA TRP A 9 0.92 5.30 3.84
C TRP A 9 -0.25 5.40 2.86
N LEU A 10 -1.02 4.32 2.67
CA LEU A 10 -2.16 4.33 1.75
C LEU A 10 -3.23 5.33 2.21
N CYS A 11 -3.49 5.43 3.51
CA CYS A 11 -4.44 6.41 4.05
C CYS A 11 -3.99 7.85 3.79
N ALA A 12 -2.71 8.14 3.99
CA ALA A 12 -2.14 9.47 3.69
C ALA A 12 -2.17 9.78 2.19
N ALA A 13 -1.77 8.83 1.34
CA ALA A 13 -1.81 8.97 -0.10
C ALA A 13 -3.25 9.19 -0.62
N LEU A 14 -4.25 8.61 0.05
CA LEU A 14 -5.66 8.80 -0.27
C LEU A 14 -6.17 10.18 0.16
N GLU A 15 -5.79 10.65 1.36
CA GLU A 15 -6.08 12.01 1.86
C GLU A 15 -5.45 13.07 0.93
N GLU A 16 -4.22 12.87 0.47
CA GLU A 16 -3.51 13.79 -0.44
C GLU A 16 -4.04 13.72 -1.88
N GLY A 17 -4.45 12.53 -2.34
CA GLY A 17 -4.87 12.28 -3.72
C GLY A 17 -6.34 12.56 -4.00
N THR A 18 -7.14 12.92 -2.99
CA THR A 18 -8.60 13.10 -3.10
C THR A 18 -9.08 14.28 -2.27
N THR A 19 -10.39 14.53 -2.27
CA THR A 19 -11.03 15.52 -1.39
C THR A 19 -11.45 14.93 -0.04
N LEU A 20 -11.14 13.65 0.22
CA LEU A 20 -11.54 12.97 1.46
C LEU A 20 -10.73 13.49 2.63
N GLU A 21 -11.42 13.82 3.73
CA GLU A 21 -10.72 14.14 4.97
C GLU A 21 -10.06 12.89 5.57
N ARG A 22 -9.09 13.09 6.46
CA ARG A 22 -8.32 12.01 7.11
C ARG A 22 -9.17 10.86 7.62
N LEU A 23 -10.28 11.16 8.29
CA LEU A 23 -11.16 10.12 8.86
C LEU A 23 -11.87 9.34 7.75
N GLU A 24 -12.29 10.02 6.69
CA GLU A 24 -12.95 9.42 5.53
C GLU A 24 -11.99 8.55 4.73
N ALA A 25 -10.77 9.03 4.48
CA ALA A 25 -9.71 8.27 3.82
C ALA A 25 -9.42 6.97 4.58
N ARG A 26 -9.18 7.04 5.90
CA ARG A 26 -8.97 5.84 6.74
C ARG A 26 -10.19 4.92 6.74
N GLY A 27 -11.39 5.47 6.85
CA GLY A 27 -12.64 4.70 6.83
C GLY A 27 -12.81 3.92 5.53
N THR A 28 -12.49 4.57 4.41
CA THR A 28 -12.53 3.99 3.05
C THR A 28 -11.61 2.78 2.94
N VAL A 29 -10.35 2.94 3.34
CA VAL A 29 -9.37 1.84 3.29
C VAL A 29 -9.80 0.69 4.21
N ARG A 30 -10.32 0.99 5.41
CA ARG A 30 -10.82 -0.03 6.34
C ARG A 30 -12.00 -0.82 5.79
N ILE A 31 -12.92 -0.17 5.07
CA ILE A 31 -14.07 -0.84 4.44
C ILE A 31 -13.57 -1.81 3.36
N ALA A 32 -12.67 -1.35 2.48
CA ALA A 32 -12.08 -2.18 1.43
C ALA A 32 -11.30 -3.37 2.01
N LEU A 33 -10.53 -3.17 3.09
CA LEU A 33 -9.83 -4.24 3.79
C LEU A 33 -10.78 -5.27 4.40
N LYS A 34 -11.86 -4.80 5.06
CA LYS A 34 -12.86 -5.68 5.67
C LYS A 34 -13.54 -6.57 4.64
N GLU A 35 -13.85 -6.04 3.46
CA GLU A 35 -14.41 -6.83 2.36
C GLU A 35 -13.45 -7.89 1.82
N ALA A 36 -12.13 -7.62 1.86
CA ALA A 36 -11.10 -8.59 1.53
C ALA A 36 -10.78 -9.58 2.67
N GLY A 37 -11.40 -9.45 3.85
CA GLY A 37 -11.07 -10.27 5.02
C GLY A 37 -9.70 -9.94 5.64
N LEU A 38 -9.17 -8.74 5.40
CA LEU A 38 -7.85 -8.29 5.86
C LEU A 38 -7.98 -7.31 7.04
N GLU A 39 -6.97 -7.30 7.91
CA GLU A 39 -6.91 -6.41 9.07
C GLU A 39 -5.82 -5.34 8.90
N PRO A 40 -6.12 -4.05 9.10
CA PRO A 40 -5.15 -2.95 9.04
C PRO A 40 -3.85 -3.15 9.82
N ARG A 41 -3.86 -3.95 10.88
CA ARG A 41 -2.69 -4.21 11.74
C ARG A 41 -1.72 -5.24 11.18
N THR A 42 -2.14 -6.05 10.21
CA THR A 42 -1.34 -7.17 9.69
C THR A 42 -1.16 -7.11 8.17
N VAL A 43 -1.85 -6.19 7.49
CA VAL A 43 -1.83 -6.12 6.03
C VAL A 43 -0.46 -5.71 5.48
N THR A 44 -0.05 -6.42 4.42
CA THR A 44 1.20 -6.22 3.68
C THR A 44 1.00 -5.29 2.46
N PRO A 45 2.08 -4.72 1.89
CA PRO A 45 1.99 -3.92 0.67
C PRO A 45 1.39 -4.67 -0.53
N SER A 46 1.71 -5.96 -0.68
CA SER A 46 1.22 -6.79 -1.78
C SER A 46 -0.27 -7.09 -1.67
N GLU A 47 -0.77 -7.39 -0.47
CA GLU A 47 -2.21 -7.52 -0.18
C GLU A 47 -2.94 -6.19 -0.42
N LEU A 48 -2.39 -5.07 0.08
CA LEU A 48 -2.95 -3.75 -0.16
C LEU A 48 -3.05 -3.43 -1.66
N ARG A 49 -2.06 -3.84 -2.46
CA ARG A 49 -2.08 -3.60 -3.91
C ARG A 49 -3.24 -4.32 -4.59
N VAL A 50 -3.56 -5.55 -4.15
CA VAL A 50 -4.74 -6.27 -4.64
C VAL A 50 -6.03 -5.53 -4.24
N VAL A 51 -6.12 -5.08 -2.98
CA VAL A 51 -7.29 -4.31 -2.49
C VAL A 51 -7.47 -3.01 -3.26
N VAL A 52 -6.38 -2.27 -3.48
CA VAL A 52 -6.35 -1.03 -4.27
C VAL A 52 -6.83 -1.27 -5.70
N GLN A 53 -6.47 -2.39 -6.33
CA GLN A 53 -6.86 -2.66 -7.71
C GLN A 53 -8.27 -3.24 -7.86
N LYS A 54 -8.76 -3.98 -6.84
CA LYS A 54 -10.00 -4.76 -6.96
C LYS A 54 -11.21 -4.12 -6.26
N LEU A 55 -10.98 -3.44 -5.13
CA LEU A 55 -12.05 -3.00 -4.24
C LEU A 55 -12.10 -1.48 -4.13
N LEU A 56 -10.94 -0.84 -3.98
CA LEU A 56 -10.85 0.60 -3.76
C LEU A 56 -11.50 1.47 -4.87
N PRO A 57 -11.47 1.12 -6.18
CA PRO A 57 -12.12 1.93 -7.21
C PRO A 57 -13.65 2.02 -7.00
N ARG A 58 -14.27 0.95 -6.50
CA ARG A 58 -15.71 0.96 -6.20
C ARG A 58 -15.99 1.87 -5.01
N GLU A 59 -15.19 1.76 -3.96
CA GLU A 59 -15.32 2.56 -2.74
C GLU A 59 -15.09 4.06 -2.99
N LEU A 60 -14.19 4.40 -3.91
CA LEU A 60 -13.90 5.79 -4.29
C LEU A 60 -15.03 6.40 -5.11
N ARG A 61 -15.56 5.67 -6.10
CA ARG A 61 -16.72 6.13 -6.88
C ARG A 61 -17.94 6.40 -6.01
N GLN A 62 -18.21 5.55 -5.02
CA GLN A 62 -19.32 5.74 -4.08
C GLN A 62 -19.20 7.02 -3.25
N ARG A 63 -17.98 7.55 -3.13
CA ARG A 63 -17.67 8.80 -2.43
C ARG A 63 -17.55 10.01 -3.36
N GLY A 64 -17.85 9.84 -4.65
CA GLY A 64 -17.77 10.92 -5.64
C GLY A 64 -16.35 11.28 -6.07
N VAL A 65 -15.35 10.44 -5.77
CA VAL A 65 -13.98 10.63 -6.27
C VAL A 65 -13.95 10.25 -7.75
N ALA A 66 -13.54 11.20 -8.60
CA ALA A 66 -13.29 10.99 -10.02
C ALA A 66 -11.88 10.46 -10.27
N ASP A 67 -11.62 9.96 -11.49
CA ASP A 67 -10.32 9.41 -11.91
C ASP A 67 -9.78 8.32 -10.97
N GLU A 68 -10.67 7.55 -10.37
CA GLU A 68 -10.34 6.57 -9.33
C GLU A 68 -9.40 5.47 -9.84
N ALA A 69 -9.51 5.10 -11.13
CA ALA A 69 -8.66 4.11 -11.74
C ALA A 69 -7.20 4.58 -11.79
N ALA A 70 -6.97 5.81 -12.27
CA ALA A 70 -5.63 6.41 -12.33
C ALA A 70 -5.04 6.62 -10.92
N LEU A 71 -5.87 6.98 -9.93
CA LEU A 71 -5.47 7.03 -8.53
C LEU A 71 -5.03 5.66 -8.02
N CYS A 72 -5.83 4.62 -8.25
CA CYS A 72 -5.52 3.26 -7.82
C CYS A 72 -4.24 2.72 -8.48
N ASP A 73 -3.98 3.05 -9.74
CA ASP A 73 -2.73 2.71 -10.41
C ASP A 73 -1.51 3.37 -9.76
N ARG A 74 -1.62 4.67 -9.41
CA ARG A 74 -0.57 5.39 -8.66
C ARG A 74 -0.31 4.77 -7.29
N PHE A 75 -1.37 4.44 -6.55
CA PHE A 75 -1.25 3.81 -5.24
C PHE A 75 -0.63 2.41 -5.35
N ALA A 76 -1.01 1.62 -6.34
CA ALA A 76 -0.43 0.30 -6.60
C ALA A 76 1.06 0.37 -6.93
N ALA A 77 1.49 1.40 -7.67
CA ALA A 77 2.91 1.66 -7.95
C ALA A 77 3.68 2.04 -6.68
N GLY A 78 3.15 2.94 -5.85
CA GLY A 78 3.78 3.32 -4.58
C GLY A 78 3.91 2.15 -3.60
N LEU A 79 2.90 1.30 -3.49
CA LEU A 79 2.95 0.07 -2.67
C LEU A 79 4.03 -0.90 -3.14
N ARG A 80 4.30 -0.98 -4.45
CA ARG A 80 5.39 -1.81 -5.01
C ARG A 80 6.77 -1.28 -4.59
N VAL A 81 6.94 0.03 -4.48
CA VAL A 81 8.18 0.63 -3.98
C VAL A 81 8.38 0.29 -2.50
N LEU A 82 7.33 0.44 -1.67
CA LEU A 82 7.39 0.09 -0.24
C LEU A 82 7.69 -1.39 0.01
N GLU A 83 7.15 -2.27 -0.85
CA GLU A 83 7.46 -3.71 -0.83
C GLU A 83 8.97 -3.93 -1.06
N GLY A 84 9.54 -3.29 -2.09
CA GLY A 84 10.96 -3.38 -2.42
C GLY A 84 11.89 -2.86 -1.33
N GLU A 85 11.55 -1.73 -0.69
CA GLU A 85 12.34 -1.17 0.42
C GLU A 85 12.33 -2.07 1.67
N SER A 86 11.18 -2.71 1.94
CA SER A 86 11.03 -3.65 3.05
C SER A 86 11.85 -4.93 2.81
N SER A 87 11.90 -5.42 1.57
CA SER A 87 12.76 -6.54 1.19
C SER A 87 14.25 -6.18 1.15
N GLY A 88 14.60 -4.95 0.79
CA GLY A 88 15.98 -4.45 0.77
C GLY A 88 16.62 -4.40 2.16
N ARG A 89 15.88 -3.99 3.20
CA ARG A 89 16.39 -3.98 4.58
C ARG A 89 16.62 -5.37 5.18
N ALA A 90 15.92 -6.40 4.69
CA ALA A 90 16.17 -7.78 5.12
C ALA A 90 17.43 -8.38 4.44
N ALA A 91 17.93 -7.74 3.38
CA ALA A 91 19.05 -8.23 2.58
C ALA A 91 20.43 -7.67 3.02
N ASP A 92 20.50 -6.79 4.02
CA ASP A 92 21.78 -6.33 4.60
C ASP A 92 22.34 -7.34 5.61
N THR A 93 22.40 -8.62 5.22
CA THR A 93 23.22 -9.60 5.95
C THR A 93 24.63 -9.57 5.36
N PRO A 94 25.68 -9.71 6.17
CA PRO A 94 27.06 -9.80 5.67
C PRO A 94 27.20 -10.83 4.54
N ASP A 95 26.54 -11.99 4.66
CA ASP A 95 26.50 -13.04 3.62
C ASP A 95 25.95 -12.57 2.27
N ALA A 96 24.90 -11.74 2.25
CA ALA A 96 24.34 -11.19 1.02
C ALA A 96 25.27 -10.16 0.36
N ILE A 97 26.06 -9.42 1.17
CA ILE A 97 27.09 -8.49 0.70
C ILE A 97 28.29 -9.27 0.13
N PHE A 98 28.76 -10.31 0.81
CA PHE A 98 29.87 -11.16 0.34
C PHE A 98 29.54 -11.86 -0.99
N ARG A 99 28.30 -12.33 -1.17
CA ARG A 99 27.86 -12.95 -2.42
C ARG A 99 27.76 -11.97 -3.59
N ARG A 100 27.51 -10.68 -3.30
CA ARG A 100 27.47 -9.60 -4.31
C ARG A 100 28.87 -9.16 -4.75
N LEU A 101 29.87 -9.20 -3.86
CA LEU A 101 31.24 -8.77 -4.14
C LEU A 101 32.16 -9.91 -4.61
N GLY A 102 31.81 -11.17 -4.35
CA GLY A 102 32.60 -12.34 -4.74
C GLY A 102 32.26 -12.97 -6.09
N GLY A 103 31.49 -12.28 -6.95
CA GLY A 103 31.05 -12.79 -8.26
C GLY A 103 31.90 -12.34 -9.46
N GLU A 104 32.94 -11.54 -9.24
CA GLU A 104 33.96 -11.24 -10.26
C GLU A 104 35.26 -11.90 -9.84
N LEU A 105 35.48 -13.13 -10.35
CA LEU A 105 36.73 -13.72 -10.87
C LEU A 105 36.59 -15.24 -10.99
#